data_AF-A0A7S1RH49-F1
#
_entry.id   AF-A0A7S1RH49-F1
#
_cell.length_a   1.000
_cell.length_b   1.000
_cell.length_c   1.000
_cell.angle_alpha   90.00
_cell.angle_beta   90.00
_cell.angle_gamma   90.00
#
_symmetry.space_group_name_H-M   'P 1'
#
loop_
_entity.id
_entity.type
_entity.pdbx_description
1 polymer ?
#
loop_
_entity_poly.entity_id
_entity_poly.type
_entity_poly.pdbx_seq_one_letter_code
_entity_poly.pdbx_strand_id
1 'polypeptide(L)'
;DGGRGESAASLPRLLPRRAGPMREDRIDGEAEWSTRMIVMAQRGRRIEDTEARGAIAEVRQMLESGAEEWKLRLPLSSLSQEVPKQAWKQQVLPKIYTKLGLSKAKMAMSKNSRAHVESLLTMAMLPPGIFAGADNRGLAWVGDQLLGTFVTEYLYESAPAASLGCLTAWRSHLVRLEACAAYFSDLGLDDCLLRKEDLKGRPGSKTGKGKRGETAEPPTDRTRAEVFEALLGALVMGFGKPAGRNLLRRCIDGV
;
A
#
# COMPACT_ATOMS: atom_id res chain seq x y z
N ASP A 1 38.18 2.73 40.34
CA ASP A 1 38.71 2.73 38.97
C ASP A 1 37.84 1.79 38.13
N GLY A 2 37.28 2.29 37.02
CA GLY A 2 36.51 1.59 35.97
C GLY A 2 35.27 0.78 36.41
N GLY A 3 34.00 1.11 36.11
CA GLY A 3 33.47 1.97 35.06
C GLY A 3 33.30 1.23 33.73
N ARG A 4 32.13 0.62 33.48
CA ARG A 4 31.47 0.51 32.16
C ARG A 4 30.04 -0.07 32.30
N GLY A 5 29.07 0.83 32.35
CA GLY A 5 27.67 0.53 32.03
C GLY A 5 27.43 0.85 30.56
N GLU A 6 26.87 -0.08 29.81
CA GLU A 6 26.47 0.12 28.41
C GLU A 6 25.11 0.84 28.38
N SER A 7 25.14 2.06 27.85
CA SER A 7 23.98 2.92 27.66
C SER A 7 23.32 2.62 26.32
N ALA A 8 21.99 2.51 26.34
CA ALA A 8 21.12 2.41 25.18
C ALA A 8 21.40 3.50 24.13
N ALA A 9 21.59 3.08 22.88
CA ALA A 9 21.73 3.96 21.72
C ALA A 9 20.41 4.70 21.47
N SER A 10 20.33 5.93 21.95
CA SER A 10 19.22 6.85 21.71
C SER A 10 19.42 7.52 20.35
N LEU A 11 18.41 7.44 19.47
CA LEU A 11 18.39 8.19 18.21
C LEU A 11 18.54 9.71 18.48
N PRO A 12 19.40 10.44 17.74
CA PRO A 12 19.52 11.87 17.95
C PRO A 12 18.26 12.60 17.47
N ARG A 13 17.62 13.34 18.38
CA ARG A 13 16.58 14.33 18.04
C ARG A 13 17.20 15.44 17.18
N LEU A 14 16.92 15.43 15.89
CA LEU A 14 17.28 16.52 14.98
C LEU A 14 16.30 17.69 15.15
N LEU A 15 16.81 18.81 15.67
CA LEU A 15 16.09 20.09 15.68
C LEU A 15 16.05 20.67 14.24
N PRO A 16 14.96 21.36 13.84
CA PRO A 16 14.89 21.96 12.51
C PRO A 16 15.74 23.22 12.46
N ARG A 17 16.84 23.20 11.69
CA ARG A 17 17.51 24.43 11.26
C ARG A 17 16.71 25.06 10.13
N ARG A 18 16.29 26.32 10.31
CA ARG A 18 15.63 27.16 9.30
C ARG A 18 16.48 27.19 8.03
N ALA A 19 15.94 26.64 6.94
CA ALA A 19 16.45 26.88 5.59
C ALA A 19 16.06 28.30 5.16
N GLY A 20 17.05 29.11 4.76
CA GLY A 20 16.82 30.38 4.07
C GLY A 20 16.23 30.16 2.67
N PRO A 21 15.69 31.21 2.03
CA PRO A 21 14.97 31.06 0.76
C PRO A 21 15.94 30.62 -0.34
N MET A 22 15.67 29.44 -0.90
CA MET A 22 16.34 28.93 -2.09
C MET A 22 15.92 29.80 -3.28
N ARG A 23 16.90 30.32 -4.04
CA ARG A 23 16.63 31.05 -5.28
C ARG A 23 15.98 30.13 -6.30
N GLU A 24 14.89 30.60 -6.90
CA GLU A 24 14.18 30.01 -8.03
C GLU A 24 15.04 30.14 -9.31
N ASP A 25 16.09 29.34 -9.41
CA ASP A 25 16.74 29.09 -10.69
C ASP A 25 15.98 27.96 -11.38
N ARG A 26 15.15 28.37 -12.34
CA ARG A 26 14.32 27.57 -13.22
C ARG A 26 15.14 26.40 -13.81
N ILE A 27 14.83 25.18 -13.38
CA ILE A 27 15.47 23.96 -13.91
C ILE A 27 14.78 23.60 -15.23
N ASP A 28 15.27 24.17 -16.33
CA ASP A 28 14.92 23.73 -17.70
C ASP A 28 15.68 22.42 -18.06
N GLY A 29 15.51 21.37 -17.23
CA GLY A 29 16.30 20.12 -17.31
C GLY A 29 15.47 18.81 -17.35
N GLU A 30 14.17 18.84 -17.10
CA GLU A 30 13.34 17.62 -17.06
C GLU A 30 13.22 16.92 -18.43
N ALA A 31 13.27 17.68 -19.53
CA ALA A 31 13.19 17.13 -20.88
C ALA A 31 14.47 16.37 -21.30
N GLU A 32 15.65 16.79 -20.83
CA GLU A 32 16.93 16.15 -21.20
C GLU A 32 17.13 14.80 -20.50
N TRP A 33 16.71 14.68 -19.24
CA TRP A 33 16.81 13.42 -18.49
C TRP A 33 15.84 12.37 -19.03
N SER A 34 14.61 12.78 -19.36
CA SER A 34 13.59 11.93 -19.98
C SER A 34 14.05 11.42 -21.35
N THR A 35 14.62 12.30 -22.17
CA THR A 35 15.09 11.95 -23.51
C THR A 35 16.35 11.07 -23.46
N ARG A 36 17.30 11.31 -22.55
CA ARG A 36 18.46 10.42 -22.37
C ARG A 36 18.10 9.05 -21.83
N MET A 37 17.11 8.94 -20.93
CA MET A 37 16.61 7.64 -20.45
C MET A 37 15.88 6.87 -21.55
N ILE A 38 15.08 7.55 -22.39
CA ILE A 38 14.45 6.96 -23.57
C ILE A 38 15.49 6.52 -24.60
N VAL A 39 16.53 7.32 -24.85
CA VAL A 39 17.64 6.98 -25.77
C VAL A 39 18.52 5.86 -25.21
N MET A 40 18.72 5.76 -23.89
CA MET A 40 19.42 4.61 -23.27
C MET A 40 18.58 3.34 -23.26
N ALA A 41 17.24 3.43 -23.14
CA ALA A 41 16.34 2.31 -23.34
C ALA A 41 16.27 1.86 -24.82
N GLN A 42 16.44 2.79 -25.76
CA GLN A 42 16.44 2.52 -27.20
C GLN A 42 17.80 2.06 -27.75
N ARG A 43 18.92 2.35 -27.06
CA ARG A 43 20.25 1.79 -27.38
C ARG A 43 20.46 0.42 -26.74
N GLY A 44 19.64 -0.53 -27.17
CA GLY A 44 20.10 -1.83 -27.64
C GLY A 44 20.97 -2.66 -26.69
N ARG A 45 20.41 -3.10 -25.56
CA ARG A 45 20.32 -4.56 -25.40
C ARG A 45 18.97 -4.96 -25.96
N ARG A 46 18.95 -5.60 -27.13
CA ARG A 46 17.80 -6.44 -27.47
C ARG A 46 17.57 -7.31 -26.23
N ILE A 47 16.37 -7.31 -25.68
CA ILE A 47 15.98 -8.32 -24.71
C ILE A 47 16.08 -9.64 -25.51
N GLU A 48 17.23 -10.30 -25.48
CA GLU A 48 17.44 -11.64 -26.05
C GLU A 48 16.76 -12.70 -25.19
N ASP A 49 16.29 -12.29 -24.02
CA ASP A 49 15.45 -13.05 -23.12
C ASP A 49 14.09 -13.33 -23.79
N THR A 50 13.94 -14.58 -24.24
CA THR A 50 12.73 -15.11 -24.86
C THR A 50 11.54 -15.09 -23.91
N GLU A 51 11.76 -15.20 -22.60
CA GLU A 51 10.68 -15.21 -21.59
C GLU A 51 10.08 -13.82 -21.44
N ALA A 52 10.92 -12.79 -21.33
CA ALA A 52 10.45 -11.41 -21.27
C ALA A 52 9.67 -10.99 -22.53
N ARG A 53 10.09 -11.47 -23.72
CA ARG A 53 9.32 -11.25 -24.96
C ARG A 53 7.98 -12.00 -24.94
N GLY A 54 7.97 -13.23 -24.45
CA GLY A 54 6.76 -14.02 -24.26
C GLY A 54 5.75 -13.30 -23.37
N ALA A 55 6.18 -12.83 -22.20
CA ALA A 55 5.33 -12.08 -21.28
C ALA A 55 4.78 -10.78 -21.89
N ILE A 56 5.61 -10.01 -22.61
CA ILE A 56 5.16 -8.79 -23.30
C ILE A 56 4.13 -9.13 -24.39
N ALA A 57 4.35 -10.22 -25.14
CA ALA A 57 3.43 -10.65 -26.18
C ALA A 57 2.10 -11.12 -25.59
N GLU A 58 2.11 -11.87 -24.48
CA GLU A 58 0.90 -12.26 -23.75
C GLU A 58 0.12 -11.04 -23.27
N VAL A 59 0.77 -10.09 -22.59
CA VAL A 59 0.11 -8.86 -22.14
C VAL A 59 -0.46 -8.08 -23.32
N ARG A 60 0.28 -7.98 -24.43
CA ARG A 60 -0.19 -7.28 -25.64
C ARG A 60 -1.39 -7.98 -26.26
N GLN A 61 -1.33 -9.30 -26.44
CA GLN A 61 -2.43 -10.09 -26.97
C GLN A 61 -3.67 -9.97 -26.07
N MET A 62 -3.48 -9.96 -24.76
CA MET A 62 -4.57 -9.71 -23.80
C MET A 62 -5.18 -8.32 -23.99
N LEU A 63 -4.37 -7.26 -24.12
CA LEU A 63 -4.87 -5.90 -24.37
C LEU A 63 -5.60 -5.78 -25.73
N GLU A 64 -5.05 -6.39 -26.78
CA GLU A 64 -5.58 -6.36 -28.15
C GLU A 64 -6.87 -7.18 -28.32
N SER A 65 -7.02 -8.27 -27.56
CA SER A 65 -8.24 -9.08 -27.58
C SER A 65 -9.49 -8.33 -27.09
N GLY A 66 -9.33 -7.09 -26.60
CA GLY A 66 -10.42 -6.36 -25.97
C GLY A 66 -10.94 -7.10 -24.73
N ALA A 67 -10.14 -8.01 -24.16
CA ALA A 67 -10.39 -8.62 -22.87
C ALA A 67 -10.37 -7.50 -21.82
N GLU A 68 -11.47 -6.76 -21.73
CA GLU A 68 -11.75 -5.83 -20.64
C GLU A 68 -11.78 -6.55 -19.28
N GLU A 69 -11.53 -7.86 -19.23
CA GLU A 69 -11.26 -8.64 -18.03
C GLU A 69 -10.15 -8.06 -17.15
N TRP A 70 -9.22 -7.26 -17.71
CA TRP A 70 -8.19 -6.55 -16.92
C TRP A 70 -8.67 -5.24 -16.29
N LYS A 71 -9.88 -4.70 -16.57
CA LYS A 71 -10.45 -3.51 -15.89
C LYS A 71 -10.71 -3.81 -14.40
N LEU A 72 -9.72 -4.33 -13.69
CA LEU A 72 -9.85 -5.12 -12.50
C LEU A 72 -11.05 -6.08 -12.65
N ARG A 73 -10.80 -7.39 -12.71
CA ARG A 73 -11.64 -8.29 -11.89
C ARG A 73 -11.48 -7.93 -10.39
N LEU A 74 -11.79 -6.69 -10.02
CA LEU A 74 -12.81 -6.36 -9.07
C LEU A 74 -14.12 -6.62 -9.81
N PRO A 75 -14.65 -7.84 -9.90
CA PRO A 75 -16.00 -7.93 -10.33
C PRO A 75 -16.83 -7.40 -9.16
N LEU A 76 -16.85 -6.09 -8.89
CA LEU A 76 -17.72 -5.52 -7.86
C LEU A 76 -19.18 -5.89 -8.15
N SER A 77 -19.49 -6.11 -9.43
CA SER A 77 -20.72 -6.71 -9.94
C SER A 77 -20.93 -8.18 -9.56
N SER A 78 -19.90 -9.05 -9.48
CA SER A 78 -20.06 -10.45 -9.00
C SER A 78 -19.73 -10.64 -7.52
N LEU A 79 -18.99 -9.70 -6.92
CA LEU A 79 -18.83 -9.48 -5.48
C LEU A 79 -20.13 -8.99 -4.83
N SER A 80 -21.11 -8.59 -5.63
CA SER A 80 -22.42 -8.12 -5.17
C SER A 80 -23.20 -9.15 -4.35
N GLN A 81 -22.86 -10.44 -4.45
CA GLN A 81 -23.54 -11.48 -3.66
C GLN A 81 -22.79 -11.87 -2.38
N GLU A 82 -21.48 -11.64 -2.27
CA GLU A 82 -20.70 -12.21 -1.15
C GLU A 82 -19.72 -11.26 -0.44
N VAL A 83 -19.25 -10.16 -1.04
CA VAL A 83 -18.42 -9.15 -0.34
C VAL A 83 -19.24 -8.50 0.77
N PRO A 84 -18.61 -8.22 1.93
CA PRO A 84 -19.33 -7.94 3.16
C PRO A 84 -20.48 -6.98 2.95
N LYS A 85 -21.65 -7.41 3.45
CA LYS A 85 -22.93 -6.70 3.44
C LYS A 85 -22.68 -5.20 3.57
N GLN A 86 -23.48 -4.39 2.88
CA GLN A 86 -23.49 -2.92 2.98
C GLN A 86 -23.25 -2.38 4.41
N ALA A 87 -23.73 -3.11 5.43
CA ALA A 87 -23.47 -2.89 6.85
C ALA A 87 -21.98 -2.82 7.26
N TRP A 88 -21.10 -3.72 6.80
CA TRP A 88 -19.67 -3.65 7.12
C TRP A 88 -19.04 -2.40 6.51
N LYS A 89 -19.35 -2.11 5.24
CA LYS A 89 -18.85 -0.90 4.55
C LYS A 89 -19.23 0.35 5.33
N GLN A 90 -20.47 0.43 5.82
CA GLN A 90 -20.96 1.54 6.63
C GLN A 90 -20.25 1.66 7.99
N GLN A 91 -19.82 0.57 8.60
CA GLN A 91 -19.22 0.56 9.94
C GLN A 91 -17.68 0.69 9.92
N VAL A 92 -17.03 0.09 8.92
CA VAL A 92 -15.57 -0.11 8.90
C VAL A 92 -14.86 0.89 8.00
N LEU A 93 -15.40 1.21 6.82
CA LEU A 93 -14.76 2.21 5.95
C LEU A 93 -14.53 3.55 6.65
N PRO A 94 -15.48 4.13 7.42
CA PRO A 94 -15.21 5.36 8.14
C PRO A 94 -14.02 5.27 9.12
N LYS A 95 -13.83 4.10 9.76
CA LYS A 95 -12.69 3.84 10.63
C LYS A 95 -11.38 3.80 9.84
N ILE A 96 -11.39 3.11 8.69
CA ILE A 96 -10.24 3.04 7.77
C ILE A 96 -9.87 4.45 7.30
N TYR A 97 -10.83 5.24 6.80
CA TYR A 97 -10.59 6.62 6.39
C TYR A 97 -9.96 7.45 7.50
N THR A 98 -10.48 7.32 8.72
CA THR A 98 -9.98 8.06 9.89
C THR A 98 -8.54 7.64 10.23
N LYS A 99 -8.27 6.33 10.33
CA LYS A 99 -6.94 5.79 10.67
C LYS A 99 -5.88 6.09 9.60
N LEU A 100 -6.29 6.09 8.32
CA LEU A 100 -5.46 6.49 7.19
C LEU A 100 -5.31 8.01 7.06
N GLY A 101 -5.92 8.82 7.94
CA GLY A 101 -5.79 10.28 7.90
C GLY A 101 -6.35 10.90 6.62
N LEU A 102 -7.32 10.24 5.99
CA LEU A 102 -7.96 10.69 4.78
C LEU A 102 -9.10 11.66 5.14
N SER A 103 -8.91 12.96 4.92
CA SER A 103 -9.92 13.97 5.23
C SER A 103 -11.04 14.02 4.19
N LYS A 104 -12.24 14.48 4.62
CA LYS A 104 -13.39 14.74 3.73
C LYS A 104 -13.06 15.75 2.62
N ALA A 105 -12.10 16.65 2.81
CA ALA A 105 -11.69 17.63 1.80
C ALA A 105 -10.91 16.99 0.63
N LYS A 106 -10.17 15.90 0.87
CA LYS A 106 -9.58 15.06 -0.20
C LYS A 106 -10.61 14.19 -0.93
N MET A 107 -11.86 14.18 -0.46
CA MET A 107 -12.99 13.44 -1.03
C MET A 107 -13.95 14.30 -1.86
N ALA A 108 -13.52 15.47 -2.32
CA ALA A 108 -14.18 16.21 -3.41
C ALA A 108 -14.02 15.44 -4.73
N MET A 109 -14.61 14.25 -4.78
CA MET A 109 -14.56 13.29 -5.87
C MET A 109 -15.95 13.15 -6.47
N SER A 110 -16.00 12.84 -7.77
CA SER A 110 -17.25 12.40 -8.39
C SER A 110 -17.80 11.17 -7.66
N LYS A 111 -19.12 10.96 -7.71
CA LYS A 111 -19.78 9.79 -7.11
C LYS A 111 -19.15 8.46 -7.60
N ASN A 112 -18.74 8.40 -8.86
CA ASN A 112 -18.12 7.22 -9.46
C ASN A 112 -16.70 6.98 -8.92
N SER A 113 -15.88 8.04 -8.83
CA SER A 113 -14.53 7.97 -8.27
C SER A 113 -14.55 7.54 -6.81
N ARG A 114 -15.51 8.05 -6.02
CA ARG A 114 -15.70 7.63 -4.64
C ARG A 114 -16.04 6.15 -4.50
N ALA A 115 -17.00 5.66 -5.29
CA ALA A 115 -17.40 4.25 -5.27
C ALA A 115 -16.23 3.33 -5.66
N HIS A 116 -15.39 3.75 -6.61
CA HIS A 116 -14.20 3.02 -7.00
C HIS A 116 -13.17 2.92 -5.85
N VAL A 117 -12.86 4.03 -5.19
CA VAL A 117 -11.96 4.07 -4.03
C VAL A 117 -12.46 3.19 -2.88
N GLU A 118 -13.74 3.33 -2.51
CA GLU A 118 -14.33 2.53 -1.43
C GLU A 118 -14.23 1.03 -1.73
N SER A 119 -14.31 0.67 -3.01
CA SER A 119 -14.17 -0.70 -3.48
C SER A 119 -12.73 -1.21 -3.40
N LEU A 120 -11.75 -0.39 -3.80
CA LEU A 120 -10.33 -0.72 -3.66
C LEU A 120 -9.95 -0.92 -2.18
N LEU A 121 -10.39 -0.01 -1.30
CA LEU A 121 -10.13 -0.12 0.14
C LEU A 121 -10.83 -1.34 0.75
N THR A 122 -12.05 -1.66 0.31
CA THR A 122 -12.75 -2.88 0.75
C THR A 122 -11.97 -4.13 0.35
N MET A 123 -11.50 -4.19 -0.90
CA MET A 123 -10.72 -5.33 -1.37
C MET A 123 -9.35 -5.44 -0.72
N ALA A 124 -8.68 -4.32 -0.41
CA ALA A 124 -7.44 -4.37 0.35
C ALA A 124 -7.61 -5.08 1.70
N MET A 125 -8.77 -4.92 2.35
CA MET A 125 -9.11 -5.54 3.64
C MET A 125 -9.55 -7.01 3.54
N LEU A 126 -9.50 -7.61 2.35
CA LEU A 126 -9.98 -8.97 2.09
C LEU A 126 -8.80 -9.94 1.91
N PRO A 127 -8.35 -10.62 2.98
CA PRO A 127 -7.32 -11.65 2.89
C PRO A 127 -7.66 -12.75 1.88
N PRO A 128 -6.64 -13.42 1.33
CA PRO A 128 -6.84 -14.52 0.39
C PRO A 128 -7.56 -15.72 1.05
N GLY A 129 -8.30 -16.45 0.23
CA GLY A 129 -9.00 -17.68 0.65
C GLY A 129 -10.32 -17.44 1.41
N ILE A 130 -10.79 -16.20 1.46
CA ILE A 130 -12.13 -15.85 1.96
C ILE A 130 -13.18 -16.05 0.87
N PHE A 131 -12.94 -15.54 -0.35
CA PHE A 131 -13.78 -15.77 -1.52
C PHE A 131 -12.97 -16.40 -2.66
N ALA A 132 -13.59 -17.28 -3.43
CA ALA A 132 -12.96 -17.87 -4.61
C ALA A 132 -12.85 -16.79 -5.71
N GLY A 133 -11.62 -16.48 -6.12
CA GLY A 133 -11.35 -15.55 -7.23
C GLY A 133 -11.47 -14.06 -6.88
N ALA A 134 -11.62 -13.71 -5.60
CA ALA A 134 -11.57 -12.33 -5.14
C ALA A 134 -10.78 -12.21 -3.84
N ASP A 135 -9.61 -11.60 -3.94
CA ASP A 135 -8.73 -11.33 -2.83
C ASP A 135 -7.93 -10.03 -3.05
N ASN A 136 -7.14 -9.68 -2.05
CA ASN A 136 -6.30 -8.50 -2.06
C ASN A 136 -4.97 -8.68 -2.82
N ARG A 137 -4.65 -9.88 -3.35
CA ARG A 137 -3.29 -10.20 -3.83
C ARG A 137 -2.84 -9.34 -4.99
N GLY A 138 -3.74 -9.00 -5.91
CA GLY A 138 -3.42 -8.08 -6.99
C GLY A 138 -3.04 -6.69 -6.50
N LEU A 139 -3.75 -6.18 -5.47
CA LEU A 139 -3.42 -4.92 -4.84
C LEU A 139 -2.15 -5.02 -3.99
N ALA A 140 -1.93 -6.15 -3.30
CA ALA A 140 -0.72 -6.41 -2.53
C ALA A 140 0.52 -6.43 -3.44
N TRP A 141 0.42 -7.09 -4.60
CA TRP A 141 1.47 -7.09 -5.60
C TRP A 141 1.81 -5.66 -6.08
N VAL A 142 0.80 -4.85 -6.43
CA VAL A 142 1.03 -3.43 -6.77
C VAL A 142 1.67 -2.67 -5.59
N GLY A 143 1.17 -2.94 -4.39
CA GLY A 143 1.62 -2.35 -3.14
C GLY A 143 3.09 -2.61 -2.85
N ASP A 144 3.54 -3.85 -2.92
CA ASP A 144 4.93 -4.27 -2.69
C ASP A 144 5.91 -3.55 -3.63
N GLN A 145 5.58 -3.49 -4.92
CA GLN A 145 6.41 -2.79 -5.91
C GLN A 145 6.53 -1.28 -5.61
N LEU A 146 5.41 -0.67 -5.18
CA LEU A 146 5.38 0.74 -4.80
C LEU A 146 6.06 0.99 -3.44
N LEU A 147 5.94 0.07 -2.49
CA LEU A 147 6.56 0.16 -1.18
C LEU A 147 8.08 0.24 -1.31
N GLY A 148 8.67 -0.68 -2.08
CA GLY A 148 10.11 -0.67 -2.37
C GLY A 148 10.57 0.64 -3.01
N THR A 149 9.76 1.18 -3.94
CA THR A 149 10.04 2.45 -4.61
C THR A 149 10.00 3.62 -3.64
N PHE A 150 8.91 3.75 -2.86
CA PHE A 150 8.71 4.87 -1.94
C PHE A 150 9.68 4.84 -0.75
N VAL A 151 10.04 3.67 -0.24
CA VAL A 151 11.08 3.56 0.81
C VAL A 151 12.44 4.00 0.26
N THR A 152 12.77 3.61 -0.98
CA THR A 152 14.02 4.05 -1.62
C THR A 152 14.06 5.58 -1.78
N GLU A 153 12.96 6.17 -2.28
CA GLU A 153 12.80 7.62 -2.41
C GLU A 153 12.95 8.32 -1.05
N TYR A 154 12.24 7.84 -0.02
CA TYR A 154 12.31 8.38 1.34
C TYR A 154 13.73 8.35 1.93
N LEU A 155 14.44 7.23 1.79
CA LEU A 155 15.80 7.08 2.33
C LEU A 155 16.79 7.99 1.61
N TYR A 156 16.68 8.11 0.29
CA TYR A 156 17.56 8.97 -0.51
C TYR A 156 17.35 10.45 -0.16
N GLU A 157 16.10 10.87 0.01
CA GLU A 157 15.75 12.24 0.43
C GLU A 157 16.21 12.54 1.87
N SER A 158 16.05 11.57 2.78
CA SER A 158 16.28 11.78 4.21
C SER A 158 17.75 11.63 4.62
N ALA A 159 18.52 10.82 3.89
CA ALA A 159 19.91 10.53 4.19
C ALA A 159 20.79 10.50 2.92
N PRO A 160 20.90 11.61 2.17
CA PRO A 160 21.60 11.65 0.88
C PRO A 160 23.11 11.37 1.00
N ALA A 161 23.70 11.56 2.18
CA ALA A 161 25.11 11.28 2.43
C ALA A 161 25.38 9.83 2.91
N ALA A 162 24.35 9.01 3.10
CA ALA A 162 24.52 7.62 3.51
C ALA A 162 25.13 6.78 2.38
N SER A 163 25.92 5.76 2.75
CA SER A 163 26.48 4.84 1.77
C SER A 163 25.39 3.94 1.17
N LEU A 164 25.63 3.43 -0.05
CA LEU A 164 24.72 2.49 -0.70
C LEU A 164 24.45 1.24 0.16
N GLY A 165 25.47 0.75 0.87
CA GLY A 165 25.33 -0.39 1.78
C GLY A 165 24.35 -0.10 2.92
N CYS A 166 24.44 1.08 3.54
CA CYS A 166 23.48 1.52 4.56
C CYS A 166 22.07 1.67 3.99
N LEU A 167 21.92 2.34 2.85
CA LEU A 167 20.61 2.54 2.21
C LEU A 167 19.94 1.21 1.84
N THR A 168 20.72 0.24 1.35
CA THR A 168 20.22 -1.08 1.01
C THR A 168 19.76 -1.83 2.26
N ALA A 169 20.57 -1.83 3.32
CA ALA A 169 20.22 -2.47 4.59
C ALA A 169 18.96 -1.86 5.22
N TRP A 170 18.88 -0.52 5.29
CA TRP A 170 17.71 0.17 5.81
C TRP A 170 16.46 -0.10 4.98
N ARG A 171 16.57 -0.08 3.65
CA ARG A 171 15.46 -0.44 2.76
C ARG A 171 14.95 -1.84 3.09
N SER A 172 15.83 -2.84 3.14
CA SER A 172 15.43 -4.23 3.47
C SER A 172 14.75 -4.33 4.83
N HIS A 173 15.19 -3.56 5.83
CA HIS A 173 14.53 -3.53 7.14
C HIS A 173 13.15 -2.87 7.13
N LEU A 174 12.93 -1.88 6.27
CA LEU A 174 11.68 -1.11 6.20
C LEU A 174 10.61 -1.76 5.33
N VAL A 175 10.98 -2.68 4.42
CA VAL A 175 10.03 -3.36 3.50
C VAL A 175 9.80 -4.83 3.83
N ARG A 176 10.45 -5.37 4.86
CA ARG A 176 10.27 -6.77 5.25
C ARG A 176 8.90 -7.01 5.89
N LEU A 177 8.49 -8.27 5.90
CA LEU A 177 7.22 -8.74 6.44
C LEU A 177 6.93 -8.20 7.84
N GLU A 178 7.91 -8.24 8.75
CA GLU A 178 7.68 -7.80 10.14
C GLU A 178 7.43 -6.29 10.22
N ALA A 179 8.09 -5.50 9.38
CA ALA A 179 7.89 -4.06 9.32
C ALA A 179 6.50 -3.74 8.75
N CYS A 180 6.11 -4.38 7.65
CA CYS A 180 4.77 -4.21 7.06
C CYS A 180 3.65 -4.62 8.03
N ALA A 181 3.84 -5.73 8.76
CA ALA A 181 2.90 -6.17 9.78
C ALA A 181 2.79 -5.16 10.92
N ALA A 182 3.92 -4.63 11.40
CA ALA A 182 3.95 -3.59 12.43
C ALA A 182 3.25 -2.32 11.96
N TYR A 183 3.53 -1.82 10.75
CA TYR A 183 2.85 -0.65 10.21
C TYR A 183 1.33 -0.80 10.18
N PHE A 184 0.82 -1.97 9.79
CA PHE A 184 -0.61 -2.25 9.81
C PHE A 184 -1.22 -2.14 11.22
N SER A 185 -0.52 -2.72 12.20
CA SER A 185 -0.95 -2.71 13.59
C SER A 185 -0.82 -1.33 14.24
N ASP A 186 0.21 -0.56 13.91
CA ASP A 186 0.42 0.81 14.41
C ASP A 186 -0.65 1.78 13.86
N LEU A 187 -1.16 1.54 12.66
CA LEU A 187 -2.37 2.22 12.14
C LEU A 187 -3.65 1.81 12.90
N GLY A 188 -3.58 0.76 13.71
CA GLY A 188 -4.66 0.17 14.49
C GLY A 188 -5.75 -0.43 13.60
N LEU A 189 -5.38 -1.02 12.47
CA LEU A 189 -6.31 -1.56 11.48
C LEU A 189 -6.60 -3.05 11.66
N ASP A 190 -6.01 -3.73 12.64
CA ASP A 190 -6.33 -5.13 13.01
C ASP A 190 -7.83 -5.36 13.19
N ASP A 191 -8.49 -4.38 13.78
CA ASP A 191 -9.92 -4.35 14.03
C ASP A 191 -10.77 -4.00 12.81
N CYS A 192 -10.17 -3.80 11.64
CA CYS A 192 -10.85 -3.52 10.38
C CYS A 192 -10.67 -4.67 9.38
N LEU A 193 -9.79 -5.63 9.68
CA LEU A 193 -9.54 -6.77 8.82
C LEU A 193 -10.76 -7.67 8.72
N LEU A 194 -11.12 -8.04 7.49
CA LEU A 194 -12.29 -8.86 7.26
C LEU A 194 -11.97 -10.34 7.49
N ARG A 195 -12.79 -11.00 8.30
CA ARG A 195 -12.64 -12.43 8.60
C ARG A 195 -13.83 -13.23 8.09
N LYS A 196 -13.65 -14.55 7.95
CA LYS A 196 -14.74 -15.46 7.52
C LYS A 196 -15.95 -15.39 8.46
N GLU A 197 -15.72 -15.11 9.74
CA GLU A 197 -16.76 -14.98 10.77
C GLU A 197 -17.63 -13.75 10.54
N ASP A 198 -17.06 -12.64 10.02
CA ASP A 198 -17.79 -11.40 9.73
C ASP A 198 -18.78 -11.56 8.56
N LEU A 199 -18.58 -12.59 7.74
CA LEU A 199 -19.44 -12.91 6.58
C LEU A 199 -20.61 -13.85 6.92
N LYS A 200 -20.56 -14.55 8.05
CA LYS A 200 -21.61 -15.50 8.50
C LYS A 200 -22.87 -14.81 9.05
N GLY A 201 -23.30 -13.70 8.45
CA GLY A 201 -24.50 -12.98 8.87
C GLY A 201 -25.77 -13.83 8.69
N ARG A 202 -26.06 -14.70 9.66
CA ARG A 202 -27.24 -15.58 9.71
C ARG A 202 -28.50 -14.72 9.91
N PRO A 203 -29.49 -14.74 9.00
CA PRO A 203 -30.80 -14.18 9.29
C PRO A 203 -31.42 -15.01 10.42
N GLY A 204 -31.79 -14.37 11.54
CA GLY A 204 -32.37 -15.04 12.70
C GLY A 204 -31.41 -15.32 13.87
N SER A 205 -30.13 -14.95 13.80
CA SER A 205 -29.27 -14.96 14.99
C SER A 205 -29.69 -13.80 15.92
N LYS A 206 -30.51 -14.11 16.93
CA LYS A 206 -30.83 -13.24 18.07
C LYS A 206 -29.60 -13.04 18.97
N THR A 207 -28.53 -12.50 18.41
CA THR A 207 -27.38 -12.01 19.17
C THR A 207 -27.07 -10.61 18.69
N GLY A 208 -27.99 -9.70 19.01
CA GLY A 208 -27.57 -8.35 19.34
C GLY A 208 -26.48 -8.44 20.41
N LYS A 209 -25.40 -7.68 20.23
CA LYS A 209 -24.24 -7.63 21.15
C LYS A 209 -23.39 -8.90 21.23
N GLY A 210 -23.11 -9.57 20.11
CA GLY A 210 -21.96 -10.47 20.06
C GLY A 210 -20.68 -9.65 20.21
N LYS A 211 -20.06 -9.65 21.39
CA LYS A 211 -18.66 -9.23 21.56
C LYS A 211 -17.85 -9.91 20.45
N ARG A 212 -17.00 -9.14 19.77
CA ARG A 212 -15.94 -9.66 18.89
C ARG A 212 -15.26 -10.80 19.65
N GLY A 213 -15.50 -12.04 19.23
CA GLY A 213 -15.27 -13.21 20.09
C GLY A 213 -13.81 -13.25 20.54
N GLU A 214 -13.60 -13.44 21.84
CA GLU A 214 -12.31 -13.74 22.50
C GLU A 214 -11.64 -15.02 21.93
N THR A 215 -12.24 -15.66 20.92
CA THR A 215 -11.86 -16.95 20.33
C THR A 215 -11.48 -16.89 18.85
N ALA A 216 -11.50 -15.72 18.19
CA ALA A 216 -11.03 -15.61 16.81
C ALA A 216 -9.51 -15.42 16.80
N GLU A 217 -8.77 -16.35 16.19
CA GLU A 217 -7.31 -16.25 16.09
C GLU A 217 -6.91 -14.87 15.54
N PRO A 218 -5.90 -14.22 16.15
CA PRO A 218 -5.42 -12.94 15.65
C PRO A 218 -4.85 -13.12 14.22
N PRO A 219 -4.96 -12.08 13.36
CA PRO A 219 -4.37 -12.15 12.04
C PRO A 219 -2.87 -12.38 12.16
N THR A 220 -2.34 -13.26 11.32
CA THR A 220 -0.90 -13.52 11.25
C THR A 220 -0.14 -12.29 10.74
N ASP A 221 1.15 -12.18 11.04
CA ASP A 221 2.00 -11.11 10.50
C ASP A 221 2.01 -11.11 8.98
N ARG A 222 1.98 -12.29 8.35
CA ARG A 222 1.85 -12.41 6.90
C ARG A 222 0.56 -11.77 6.39
N THR A 223 -0.57 -12.06 7.05
CA THR A 223 -1.86 -11.47 6.69
C THR A 223 -1.84 -9.96 6.86
N ARG A 224 -1.26 -9.45 7.95
CA ARG A 224 -1.11 -8.00 8.17
C ARG A 224 -0.25 -7.33 7.12
N ALA A 225 0.92 -7.90 6.82
CA ALA A 225 1.83 -7.38 5.82
C ALA A 225 1.18 -7.32 4.42
N GLU A 226 0.53 -8.40 4.00
CA GLU A 226 -0.15 -8.48 2.70
C GLU A 226 -1.31 -7.46 2.62
N VAL A 227 -2.07 -7.26 3.70
CA VAL A 227 -3.13 -6.24 3.76
C VAL A 227 -2.56 -4.83 3.77
N PHE A 228 -1.42 -4.58 4.42
CA PHE A 228 -0.73 -3.30 4.37
C PHE A 228 -0.26 -2.95 2.96
N GLU A 229 0.37 -3.89 2.27
CA GLU A 229 0.76 -3.74 0.87
C GLU A 229 -0.47 -3.47 0.00
N ALA A 230 -1.55 -4.25 0.18
CA ALA A 230 -2.79 -4.05 -0.56
C ALA A 230 -3.43 -2.68 -0.30
N LEU A 231 -3.34 -2.17 0.93
CA LEU A 231 -3.76 -0.81 1.27
C LEU A 231 -2.95 0.25 0.55
N LEU A 232 -1.63 0.09 0.50
CA LEU A 232 -0.76 1.00 -0.23
C LEU A 232 -1.11 1.00 -1.72
N GLY A 233 -1.32 -0.18 -2.31
CA GLY A 233 -1.81 -0.35 -3.68
C GLY A 233 -3.16 0.34 -3.89
N ALA A 234 -4.14 0.09 -3.03
CA ALA A 234 -5.46 0.69 -3.09
C ALA A 234 -5.42 2.23 -2.99
N LEU A 235 -4.58 2.77 -2.11
CA LEU A 235 -4.42 4.22 -1.96
C LEU A 235 -3.82 4.85 -3.21
N VAL A 236 -2.79 4.24 -3.80
CA VAL A 236 -2.17 4.78 -5.00
C VAL A 236 -3.09 4.67 -6.21
N MET A 237 -3.81 3.55 -6.36
CA MET A 237 -4.78 3.38 -7.44
C MET A 237 -6.01 4.28 -7.28
N GLY A 238 -6.43 4.55 -6.04
CA GLY A 238 -7.60 5.37 -5.75
C GLY A 238 -7.32 6.88 -5.70
N PHE A 239 -6.17 7.29 -5.18
CA PHE A 239 -5.84 8.69 -4.87
C PHE A 239 -4.49 9.17 -5.44
N GLY A 240 -3.76 8.29 -6.12
CA GLY A 240 -2.45 8.60 -6.69
C GLY A 240 -1.28 8.44 -5.71
N LYS A 241 -0.06 8.51 -6.26
CA LYS A 241 1.21 8.35 -5.52
C LYS A 241 1.34 9.20 -4.26
N PRO A 242 0.89 10.47 -4.21
CA PRO A 242 0.99 11.28 -2.99
C PRO A 242 0.27 10.68 -1.79
N ALA A 243 -0.84 9.96 -1.99
CA ALA A 243 -1.54 9.30 -0.87
C ALA A 243 -0.70 8.16 -0.28
N GLY A 244 -0.11 7.32 -1.13
CA GLY A 244 0.77 6.23 -0.70
C GLY A 244 2.03 6.73 0.01
N ARG A 245 2.68 7.77 -0.53
CA ARG A 245 3.86 8.39 0.13
C ARG A 245 3.54 8.94 1.52
N ASN A 246 2.39 9.61 1.66
CA ASN A 246 1.96 10.14 2.95
C ASN A 246 1.68 9.03 3.97
N LEU A 247 1.09 7.91 3.54
CA LEU A 247 0.92 6.75 4.41
C LEU A 247 2.27 6.22 4.87
N LEU A 248 3.19 5.99 3.94
CA LEU A 248 4.50 5.42 4.25
C LEU A 248 5.30 6.32 5.21
N ARG A 249 5.35 7.64 4.95
CA ARG A 249 6.03 8.59 5.84
C ARG A 249 5.47 8.53 7.26
N ARG A 250 4.15 8.51 7.43
CA ARG A 250 3.53 8.33 8.76
C ARG A 250 3.91 7.02 9.44
N CYS A 251 4.07 5.94 8.68
CA CYS A 251 4.46 4.65 9.26
C CYS A 251 5.93 4.64 9.69
N ILE A 252 6.82 5.25 8.91
CA ILE A 252 8.25 5.29 9.19
C ILE A 252 8.59 6.33 10.28
N ASP A 253 8.01 7.52 10.20
CA ASP A 253 8.26 8.62 11.14
C ASP A 253 7.54 8.42 12.49
N GLY A 254 6.60 7.46 12.55
CA GLY A 254 5.71 7.20 13.67
C GLY A 254 4.34 7.86 13.52
N VAL A 255 3.30 7.16 14.00
CA VAL A 255 1.89 7.61 14.01
C VAL A 255 1.61 8.52 15.20
#